data_AF-A0A645FWK6-F1
#
_entry.id   AF-A0A645FWK6-F1
#
_cell.length_a   1.000
_cell.length_b   1.000
_cell.length_c   1.000
_cell.angle_alpha   90.00
_cell.angle_beta   90.00
_cell.angle_gamma   90.00
#
_symmetry.space_group_name_H-M   'P 1'
#
loop_
_entity.id
_entity.type
_entity.pdbx_description
1 polymer ?
#
loop_
_entity_poly.entity_id
_entity_poly.type
_entity_poly.pdbx_seq_one_letter_code
_entity_poly.pdbx_strand_id
1 'polypeptide(L)' 'MVIHQTGRRKAAPEITRDHVEQEADYIAEVLKNSNGNKVLAAKILGIHRSTLYEKIKKYNLKD' A
#
# COMPACT_ATOMS: atom_id res chain seq x y z
N MET A 1 12.89 -8.24 44.62
CA MET A 1 11.59 -7.53 44.71
C MET A 1 11.71 -6.29 43.82
N VAL A 2 10.77 -6.13 42.88
CA VAL A 2 10.39 -4.90 42.13
C VAL A 2 11.46 -4.19 41.25
N ILE A 3 11.44 -4.43 39.93
CA ILE A 3 10.98 -3.54 38.81
C ILE A 3 11.80 -2.23 38.68
N HIS A 4 12.36 -1.85 37.52
CA HIS A 4 11.63 -1.43 36.32
C HIS A 4 12.46 -1.56 35.03
N GLN A 5 11.79 -2.08 34.00
CA GLN A 5 12.14 -2.00 32.59
C GLN A 5 11.80 -0.59 32.05
N THR A 6 12.77 0.14 31.51
CA THR A 6 12.57 1.37 30.70
C THR A 6 13.73 1.45 29.70
N GLY A 7 13.59 1.72 28.40
CA GLY A 7 12.45 1.97 27.55
C GLY A 7 12.92 1.85 26.09
N ARG A 8 11.99 1.44 25.23
CA ARG A 8 12.15 1.26 23.78
C ARG A 8 12.91 2.40 23.11
N ARG A 9 14.15 2.16 22.67
CA ARG A 9 14.67 2.84 21.48
C ARG A 9 13.96 2.20 20.28
N LYS A 10 12.80 2.75 19.91
CA LYS A 10 12.16 2.41 18.63
C LYS A 10 13.19 2.76 17.55
N ALA A 11 13.81 1.74 16.97
CA ALA A 11 14.54 1.88 15.72
C ALA A 11 13.57 2.52 14.72
N ALA A 12 13.89 3.72 14.24
CA ALA A 12 13.20 4.30 13.10
C ALA A 12 13.32 3.27 11.96
N PRO A 13 12.21 2.84 11.33
CA PRO A 13 12.33 1.93 10.21
C PRO A 13 13.06 2.70 9.11
N GLU A 14 14.10 2.09 8.58
CA GLU A 14 14.75 2.46 7.33
C GLU A 14 13.64 2.77 6.33
N ILE A 15 13.54 4.02 5.86
CA ILE A 15 12.54 4.42 4.86
C ILE A 15 12.99 3.77 3.55
N THR A 16 12.62 2.50 3.41
CA THR A 16 12.99 1.60 2.34
C THR A 16 12.34 2.09 1.05
N ARG A 17 13.18 2.27 0.02
CA ARG A 17 12.75 2.52 -1.36
C ARG A 17 11.78 1.46 -1.92
N ASP A 18 11.57 0.37 -1.20
CA ASP A 18 10.72 -0.79 -1.53
C ASP A 18 9.21 -0.53 -1.54
N HIS A 19 8.73 0.48 -0.82
CA HIS A 19 7.27 0.68 -0.66
C HIS A 19 6.53 1.04 -1.95
N VAL A 20 7.21 1.61 -2.94
CA VAL A 20 6.57 2.06 -4.19
C VAL A 20 6.32 0.88 -5.13
N GLU A 21 7.27 -0.04 -5.23
CA GLU A 21 7.16 -1.23 -6.09
C GLU A 21 6.12 -2.20 -5.53
N GLN A 22 6.14 -2.42 -4.21
CA GLN A 22 5.13 -3.23 -3.52
C GLN A 22 3.71 -2.67 -3.69
N GLU A 23 3.56 -1.35 -3.68
CA GLU A 23 2.25 -0.72 -3.86
C GLU A 23 1.73 -0.89 -5.29
N ALA A 24 2.58 -0.74 -6.30
CA ALA A 24 2.18 -0.90 -7.69
C ALA A 24 1.78 -2.36 -8.01
N ASP A 25 2.55 -3.32 -7.51
CA ASP A 25 2.27 -4.76 -7.66
C ASP A 25 0.94 -5.13 -6.99
N TYR A 26 0.74 -4.66 -5.75
CA TYR A 26 -0.51 -4.90 -5.03
C TYR A 26 -1.73 -4.29 -5.74
N ILE A 27 -1.61 -3.10 -6.32
CA ILE A 27 -2.69 -2.49 -7.12
C ILE A 27 -2.97 -3.33 -8.37
N ALA A 28 -1.94 -3.85 -9.03
CA ALA A 28 -2.10 -4.70 -10.22
C ALA A 28 -2.79 -6.03 -9.87
N GLU A 29 -2.39 -6.68 -8.78
CA GLU A 29 -3.03 -7.90 -8.28
C GLU A 29 -4.50 -7.67 -7.94
N VAL A 30 -4.81 -6.58 -7.21
CA VAL A 30 -6.18 -6.25 -6.84
C VAL A 30 -7.03 -5.91 -8.07
N LEU A 31 -6.47 -5.21 -9.06
CA LEU A 31 -7.17 -4.94 -10.33
C LEU A 31 -7.47 -6.22 -11.10
N LYS A 32 -6.52 -7.16 -11.17
CA LYS A 32 -6.69 -8.47 -11.81
C LYS A 32 -7.75 -9.31 -11.09
N ASN A 33 -7.69 -9.37 -9.76
CA ASN A 33 -8.68 -10.05 -8.92
C ASN A 33 -10.07 -9.40 -9.00
N SER A 34 -10.13 -8.08 -9.20
CA SER A 34 -11.37 -7.34 -9.41
C SER A 34 -11.85 -7.37 -10.87
N ASN A 35 -11.18 -8.11 -11.76
CA ASN A 35 -11.51 -8.20 -13.18
C ASN A 35 -11.60 -6.82 -13.88
N GLY A 36 -10.66 -5.92 -13.55
CA GLY A 36 -10.63 -4.55 -14.07
C GLY A 36 -11.61 -3.58 -13.39
N ASN A 37 -12.39 -4.05 -12.41
CA ASN A 37 -13.34 -3.20 -11.68
C ASN A 37 -12.62 -2.29 -10.68
N LYS A 38 -12.31 -1.08 -11.15
CA LYS A 38 -11.57 -0.05 -10.40
C LYS A 38 -12.29 0.40 -9.12
N VAL A 39 -13.62 0.32 -9.07
CA VAL A 39 -14.40 0.67 -7.86
C VAL A 39 -14.22 -0.40 -6.78
N LEU A 40 -14.27 -1.68 -7.16
CA LEU A 40 -13.98 -2.79 -6.25
C LEU A 40 -12.53 -2.75 -5.79
N ALA A 41 -11.59 -2.52 -6.72
CA ALA A 41 -10.18 -2.41 -6.38
C ALA A 41 -9.91 -1.29 -5.38
N ALA A 42 -10.51 -0.10 -5.56
CA ALA A 42 -10.37 1.01 -4.61
C ALA A 42 -10.92 0.66 -3.22
N LYS A 43 -12.06 -0.06 -3.16
CA LYS A 43 -12.63 -0.54 -1.90
C LYS A 43 -11.73 -1.57 -1.20
N ILE A 44 -11.15 -2.51 -1.95
CA ILE A 44 -10.24 -3.54 -1.42
C ILE A 44 -8.96 -2.90 -0.90
N LEU A 45 -8.41 -1.95 -1.66
CA LEU A 45 -7.22 -1.18 -1.28
C LEU A 45 -7.49 -0.16 -0.15
N GLY A 46 -8.75 0.08 0.21
CA GLY A 46 -9.12 1.07 1.22
C GLY A 46 -8.80 2.51 0.84
N ILE A 47 -8.62 2.80 -0.45
CA ILE A 47 -8.29 4.13 -0.96
C ILE A 47 -9.46 4.75 -1.72
N HIS A 48 -9.43 6.07 -1.85
CA HIS A 48 -10.43 6.74 -2.66
C HIS A 48 -10.24 6.40 -4.15
N ARG A 49 -11.34 6.30 -4.90
CA ARG A 49 -11.32 6.04 -6.35
C ARG A 49 -10.39 7.00 -7.09
N SER A 50 -10.41 8.29 -6.74
CA SER A 50 -9.57 9.32 -7.37
C SER A 50 -8.09 9.00 -7.20
N THR A 51 -7.69 8.60 -5.98
CA THR A 51 -6.32 8.19 -5.66
C THR A 51 -5.90 6.95 -6.43
N LEU A 52 -6.80 5.98 -6.59
CA LEU A 52 -6.54 4.81 -7.42
C LEU A 52 -6.28 5.21 -8.88
N TYR A 53 -7.09 6.09 -9.47
CA TYR A 53 -6.87 6.59 -10.84
C TYR A 53 -5.53 7.31 -10.99
N GLU A 54 -5.14 8.13 -10.02
CA GLU A 54 -3.84 8.80 -10.00
C GLU A 54 -2.70 7.79 -9.94
N LYS A 55 -2.79 6.78 -9.06
CA LYS A 55 -1.79 5.71 -8.93
C LYS A 55 -1.71 4.85 -10.19
N ILE A 56 -2.84 4.46 -10.78
CA ILE A 56 -2.89 3.72 -12.06
C ILE A 56 -2.19 4.52 -13.17
N LYS A 57 -2.44 5.81 -13.28
CA LYS A 57 -1.76 6.69 -14.26
C LYS A 57 -0.26 6.81 -13.96
N LYS A 58 0.10 7.01 -12.69
CA LYS A 58 1.48 7.18 -12.21
C LYS A 58 2.33 5.94 -12.48
N TYR A 59 1.77 4.75 -12.22
CA TYR A 59 2.44 3.46 -12.38
C TYR A 59 2.20 2.84 -13.76
N ASN A 60 1.48 3.54 -14.66
CA ASN A 60 1.10 3.06 -15.99
C ASN A 60 0.50 1.64 -16.00
N LEU A 61 -0.27 1.30 -14.97
CA LEU A 61 -0.92 0.00 -14.84
C LEU A 61 -2.06 -0.08 -15.86
N LYS A 62 -1.75 -0.59 -17.05
CA LYS A 62 -2.74 -0.89 -18.09
C LYS A 62 -3.36 -2.26 -17.81
N ASP A 63 -4.69 -2.27 -17.89
CA ASP A 63 -5.55 -3.47 -17.92
C ASP A 63 -5.20 -4.36 -19.11
#